data_AF-A0A1J3GY27-F1
#
_entry.id   AF-A0A1J3GY27-F1
#
_cell.length_a   1.000
_cell.length_b   1.000
_cell.length_c   1.000
_cell.angle_alpha   90.00
_cell.angle_beta   90.00
_cell.angle_gamma   90.00
#
_symmetry.space_group_name_H-M   'P 1'
#
loop_
_entity.id
_entity.type
_entity.pdbx_description
1 polymer ?
#
loop_
_entity_poly.entity_id
_entity_poly.type
_entity_poly.pdbx_seq_one_letter_code
_entity_poly.pdbx_strand_id
1 'polypeptide(L)'
;GVYNSFSDEDKKIFEQAYSASFGPAMDICYEIYEDVACGNEIKSVVNAVERFGRWPMGKIDQTHMWQVGQKVRAERKEEDIPLNPFTAGVYIATMMATVQTLQEKG
;
A
#
# COMPACT_ATOMS: atom_id res chain seq x y z
N GLY A 1 -15.55 -11.85 -6.50
CA GLY A 1 -14.23 -11.33 -6.13
C GLY A 1 -13.85 -10.22 -7.08
N VAL A 2 -12.99 -9.29 -6.67
CA VAL A 2 -12.66 -8.05 -7.42
C VAL A 2 -12.22 -8.33 -8.86
N TYR A 3 -11.37 -9.34 -9.08
CA TYR A 3 -10.93 -9.71 -10.43
C TYR A 3 -12.08 -10.21 -11.33
N ASN A 4 -13.04 -10.96 -10.76
CA ASN A 4 -14.15 -11.54 -11.51
C ASN A 4 -15.22 -10.52 -11.92
N SER A 5 -15.22 -9.32 -11.34
CA SER A 5 -16.16 -8.25 -11.73
C SER A 5 -15.70 -7.43 -12.94
N PHE A 6 -14.46 -7.62 -13.41
CA PHE A 6 -13.93 -6.93 -14.58
C PHE A 6 -14.34 -7.60 -15.90
N SER A 7 -14.39 -6.81 -16.97
CA SER A 7 -14.46 -7.35 -18.34
C SER A 7 -13.15 -8.07 -18.71
N ASP A 8 -13.14 -8.78 -19.84
CA ASP A 8 -11.96 -9.52 -20.27
C ASP A 8 -10.81 -8.59 -20.71
N GLU A 9 -11.11 -7.37 -21.15
CA GLU A 9 -10.10 -6.32 -21.42
C GLU A 9 -9.50 -5.80 -20.12
N ASP A 10 -10.33 -5.48 -19.13
CA ASP A 10 -9.90 -4.94 -17.85
C ASP A 10 -9.11 -5.95 -17.02
N LYS A 11 -9.43 -7.25 -17.12
CA LYS A 11 -8.63 -8.32 -16.52
C LYS A 11 -7.19 -8.34 -17.02
N LYS A 12 -6.95 -8.05 -18.30
CA LYS A 12 -5.58 -7.98 -18.85
C LYS A 12 -4.79 -6.82 -18.23
N ILE A 13 -5.44 -5.67 -18.01
CA ILE A 13 -4.83 -4.52 -17.33
C ILE A 13 -4.50 -4.86 -15.88
N PHE A 14 -5.44 -5.52 -15.19
CA PHE A 14 -5.24 -6.01 -13.84
C PHE A 14 -4.03 -6.96 -13.77
N GLU A 15 -3.96 -7.96 -14.65
CA GLU A 15 -2.89 -8.96 -14.67
C GLU A 15 -1.51 -8.36 -14.93
N GLN A 16 -1.43 -7.39 -15.85
CA GLN A 16 -0.19 -6.66 -16.12
C GLN A 16 0.28 -5.90 -14.87
N ALA A 17 -0.62 -5.14 -14.24
CA ALA A 17 -0.32 -4.39 -13.03
C ALA A 17 0.06 -5.31 -11.87
N TYR A 18 -0.68 -6.40 -11.68
CA TYR A 18 -0.43 -7.38 -10.63
C TYR A 18 0.96 -8.03 -10.82
N SER A 19 1.22 -8.57 -12.01
CA SER A 19 2.46 -9.29 -12.31
C SER A 19 3.69 -8.38 -12.16
N ALA A 20 3.58 -7.12 -12.58
CA ALA A 20 4.66 -6.15 -12.45
C ALA A 20 4.90 -5.68 -11.01
N SER A 21 3.86 -5.67 -10.17
CA SER A 21 3.93 -5.11 -8.80
C SER A 21 4.28 -6.16 -7.74
N PHE A 22 3.96 -7.43 -7.96
CA PHE A 22 4.08 -8.47 -6.94
C PHE A 22 5.53 -8.68 -6.48
N GLY A 23 6.48 -8.82 -7.40
CA GLY A 23 7.90 -9.01 -7.07
C GLY A 23 8.49 -7.84 -6.25
N PRO A 24 8.37 -6.59 -6.71
CA PRO A 24 8.81 -5.43 -5.93
C PRO A 24 8.12 -5.29 -4.56
N ALA A 25 6.83 -5.62 -4.47
CA ALA A 25 6.13 -5.59 -3.19
C ALA A 25 6.63 -6.68 -2.22
N MET A 26 6.92 -7.88 -2.73
CA MET A 26 7.49 -8.98 -1.96
C MET A 26 8.84 -8.60 -1.37
N ASP A 27 9.72 -7.99 -2.17
CA ASP A 27 11.06 -7.54 -1.75
C ASP A 27 10.99 -6.66 -0.49
N ILE A 28 10.18 -5.59 -0.55
CA ILE A 28 10.00 -4.67 0.57
C ILE A 28 9.27 -5.33 1.74
N CYS A 29 8.25 -6.16 1.50
CA CYS A 29 7.55 -6.86 2.60
C CYS A 29 8.49 -7.80 3.36
N TYR A 30 9.39 -8.50 2.65
CA TYR A 30 10.40 -9.36 3.24
C TYR A 30 11.40 -8.59 4.08
N GLU A 31 11.97 -7.51 3.53
CA GLU A 31 12.90 -6.62 4.24
C GLU A 31 12.28 -6.10 5.54
N ILE A 32 11.06 -5.53 5.45
CA ILE A 32 10.33 -5.00 6.62
C ILE A 32 10.13 -6.10 7.67
N TYR A 33 9.70 -7.30 7.26
CA TYR A 33 9.48 -8.39 8.19
C TYR A 33 10.77 -8.78 8.92
N GLU A 34 11.88 -8.94 8.19
CA GLU A 34 13.15 -9.34 8.77
C GLU A 34 13.73 -8.29 9.72
N ASP A 35 13.60 -7.01 9.38
CA ASP A 35 14.02 -5.90 10.26
C ASP A 35 13.19 -5.82 11.55
N VAL A 36 11.90 -6.11 11.47
CA VAL A 36 11.05 -6.22 12.67
C VAL A 36 11.42 -7.45 13.48
N ALA A 37 11.54 -8.62 12.85
CA ALA A 37 11.79 -9.89 13.52
C ALA A 37 13.16 -9.93 14.23
N CYS A 38 14.18 -9.28 13.67
CA CYS A 38 15.50 -9.17 14.30
C CYS A 38 15.61 -8.03 15.33
N GLY A 39 14.55 -7.22 15.50
CA GLY A 39 14.49 -6.13 16.48
C GLY A 39 15.12 -4.81 16.04
N ASN A 40 15.63 -4.71 14.81
CA ASN A 40 16.19 -3.48 14.26
C ASN A 40 15.13 -2.37 14.21
N GLU A 41 13.94 -2.66 13.68
CA GLU A 41 12.90 -1.65 13.53
C GLU A 41 12.34 -1.21 14.90
N ILE A 42 12.27 -2.12 15.88
CA ILE A 42 11.92 -1.79 17.26
C ILE A 42 12.92 -0.79 17.84
N LYS A 43 14.23 -1.04 17.68
CA LYS A 43 15.28 -0.13 18.13
C LYS A 43 15.23 1.21 17.39
N SER A 44 14.94 1.20 16.09
CA SER A 44 14.77 2.40 15.26
C SER A 44 13.67 3.32 15.84
N VAL A 45 12.52 2.73 16.19
CA VAL A 45 11.39 3.45 16.81
C VAL A 45 11.75 4.03 18.18
N VAL A 46 12.40 3.26 19.06
CA VAL A 46 12.85 3.76 20.38
C VAL A 46 13.74 4.99 20.22
N ASN A 47 14.72 4.92 19.33
CA ASN A 47 15.62 6.04 19.06
C ASN A 47 14.88 7.24 18.45
N ALA A 48 13.84 7.03 17.64
CA ALA A 48 13.01 8.10 17.09
C ALA A 48 12.23 8.84 18.19
N VAL A 49 11.72 8.13 19.19
CA VAL A 49 11.04 8.71 20.36
C VAL A 49 11.99 9.60 21.17
N GLU A 50 13.22 9.16 21.42
CA GLU A 50 14.23 9.97 22.12
C GLU A 50 14.51 11.30 21.40
N ARG A 51 14.47 11.30 20.06
CA ARG A 51 14.67 12.50 19.23
C ARG A 51 13.41 13.37 19.10
N PHE A 52 12.24 12.89 19.52
CA PHE A 52 10.96 13.52 19.22
C PHE A 52 10.84 14.94 19.80
N GLY A 53 11.41 15.19 20.98
CA GLY A 53 11.44 16.52 21.59
C GLY A 53 12.18 17.57 20.75
N ARG A 54 13.11 17.15 19.91
CA ARG A 54 13.84 18.01 18.96
C ARG A 54 13.23 17.98 17.56
N TRP A 55 12.77 16.81 17.11
CA TRP A 55 12.26 16.56 15.76
C TRP A 55 10.88 15.89 15.82
N PRO A 56 9.80 16.66 16.05
CA PRO A 56 8.46 16.10 16.08
C PRO A 56 7.99 15.66 14.69
N MET A 57 7.06 14.70 14.64
CA MET A 57 6.43 14.28 13.38
C MET A 57 5.63 15.43 12.76
N GLY A 58 5.85 15.69 11.46
CA GLY A 58 5.12 16.68 10.69
C GLY A 58 3.80 16.17 10.12
N LYS A 59 3.03 17.07 9.49
CA LYS A 59 1.82 16.70 8.74
C LYS A 59 2.19 16.12 7.38
N ILE A 60 1.55 15.02 6.99
CA ILE A 60 1.77 14.34 5.70
C ILE A 60 0.65 14.61 4.68
N ASP A 61 -0.46 15.19 5.12
CA ASP A 61 -1.70 15.38 4.34
C ASP A 61 -1.79 16.74 3.64
N GLN A 62 -0.70 17.51 3.61
CA GLN A 62 -0.69 18.86 3.03
C GLN A 62 -0.24 18.88 1.57
N THR A 63 0.23 17.76 1.02
CA THR A 63 0.72 17.68 -0.38
C THR A 63 -0.42 17.56 -1.39
N HIS A 64 -0.09 17.75 -2.68
CA HIS A 64 -1.05 17.95 -3.78
C HIS A 64 -2.21 16.94 -3.80
N MET A 65 -1.92 15.64 -3.73
CA MET A 65 -2.97 14.60 -3.83
C MET A 65 -3.99 14.66 -2.69
N TRP A 66 -3.56 15.05 -1.48
CA TRP A 66 -4.43 15.15 -0.32
C TRP A 66 -5.36 16.36 -0.41
N GLN A 67 -4.85 17.49 -0.91
CA GLN A 67 -5.63 18.71 -1.16
C GLN A 67 -6.68 18.49 -2.26
N VAL A 68 -6.30 17.79 -3.34
CA VAL A 68 -7.27 17.35 -4.36
C VAL A 68 -8.31 16.41 -3.73
N GLY A 69 -7.88 15.46 -2.91
CA GLY A 69 -8.77 14.54 -2.21
C GLY A 69 -9.79 15.22 -1.30
N GLN A 70 -9.46 16.36 -0.69
CA GLN A 70 -10.43 17.13 0.11
C GLN A 70 -11.59 17.63 -0.76
N LYS A 71 -11.31 18.16 -1.95
CA LYS A 71 -12.33 18.61 -2.91
C LYS A 71 -13.17 17.44 -3.42
N VAL A 72 -12.52 16.35 -3.83
CA VAL A 72 -13.20 15.13 -4.28
C VAL A 72 -14.14 14.57 -3.21
N ARG A 73 -13.72 14.56 -1.94
CA ARG A 73 -14.57 14.09 -0.82
C ARG A 73 -15.75 15.01 -0.54
N ALA A 74 -15.59 16.32 -0.70
CA ALA A 74 -16.67 17.28 -0.48
C ALA A 74 -17.84 17.12 -1.47
N GLU A 75 -17.55 16.62 -2.67
CA GLU A 75 -18.53 16.43 -3.75
C GLU A 75 -18.86 14.94 -3.99
N ARG A 76 -18.41 14.05 -3.11
CA ARG A 76 -18.45 12.59 -3.33
C ARG A 76 -19.87 12.05 -3.44
N LYS A 77 -20.10 11.25 -4.48
CA LYS A 77 -21.27 10.38 -4.64
C LYS A 77 -20.79 8.93 -4.62
N GLU A 78 -21.30 8.14 -3.69
CA GLU A 78 -20.82 6.77 -3.45
C GLU A 78 -21.06 5.84 -4.66
N GLU A 79 -22.17 6.03 -5.37
CA GLU A 79 -22.55 5.27 -6.56
C GLU A 79 -21.64 5.51 -7.78
N ASP A 80 -20.94 6.65 -7.82
CA ASP A 80 -20.08 7.06 -8.93
C ASP A 80 -18.61 6.65 -8.72
N ILE A 81 -18.28 5.93 -7.63
CA ILE A 81 -16.89 5.55 -7.33
C ILE A 81 -16.41 4.48 -8.31
N PRO A 82 -15.41 4.76 -9.16
CA PRO A 82 -14.96 3.80 -10.16
C PRO A 82 -14.07 2.72 -9.54
N LEU A 83 -14.18 1.50 -10.08
CA LEU A 83 -13.21 0.43 -9.83
C LEU A 83 -12.18 0.41 -10.96
N ASN A 84 -11.00 0.99 -10.73
CA ASN A 84 -9.93 1.03 -11.73
C ASN A 84 -9.14 -0.30 -11.76
N PRO A 85 -9.05 -1.01 -12.90
CA PRO A 85 -8.39 -2.33 -12.98
C PRO A 85 -6.90 -2.27 -12.72
N PHE A 86 -6.19 -1.23 -13.17
CA PHE A 86 -4.77 -1.06 -12.92
C PHE A 86 -4.49 -0.88 -11.42
N THR A 87 -5.21 0.05 -10.77
CA THR A 87 -5.10 0.28 -9.34
C THR A 87 -5.44 -0.97 -8.53
N ALA A 88 -6.49 -1.70 -8.91
CA ALA A 88 -6.85 -2.95 -8.26
C ALA A 88 -5.73 -4.00 -8.38
N GLY A 89 -5.10 -4.12 -9.55
CA GLY A 89 -3.98 -5.04 -9.78
C GLY A 89 -2.78 -4.74 -8.87
N VAL A 90 -2.36 -3.48 -8.79
CA VAL A 90 -1.26 -3.06 -7.90
C VAL A 90 -1.61 -3.35 -6.43
N TYR A 91 -2.79 -2.92 -5.97
CA TYR A 91 -3.19 -3.06 -4.58
C TYR A 91 -3.31 -4.52 -4.14
N ILE A 92 -3.93 -5.38 -4.96
CA ILE A 92 -4.08 -6.80 -4.65
C ILE A 92 -2.73 -7.52 -4.74
N ALA A 93 -1.83 -7.15 -5.66
CA ALA A 93 -0.48 -7.71 -5.68
C ALA A 93 0.29 -7.41 -4.39
N THR A 94 0.24 -6.18 -3.89
CA THR A 94 0.85 -5.83 -2.60
C THR A 94 0.21 -6.57 -1.43
N MET A 95 -1.13 -6.70 -1.41
CA MET A 95 -1.83 -7.48 -0.39
C MET A 95 -1.40 -8.95 -0.39
N MET A 96 -1.33 -9.58 -1.55
CA MET A 96 -0.91 -10.97 -1.68
C MET A 96 0.57 -11.15 -1.34
N ALA A 97 1.42 -10.17 -1.66
CA ALA A 97 2.81 -10.18 -1.26
C ALA A 97 2.94 -10.21 0.28
N THR A 98 2.21 -9.35 0.99
CA THR A 98 2.18 -9.38 2.46
C THR A 98 1.69 -10.72 3.02
N VAL A 99 0.60 -11.27 2.46
CA VAL A 99 0.07 -12.59 2.87
C VAL A 99 1.13 -13.67 2.69
N GLN A 100 1.81 -13.68 1.54
CA GLN A 100 2.81 -14.68 1.24
C GLN A 100 4.04 -14.56 2.15
N THR A 101 4.55 -13.35 2.38
CA THR A 101 5.65 -13.12 3.34
C THR A 101 5.31 -13.66 4.73
N LEU A 102 4.11 -13.37 5.25
CA LEU A 102 3.67 -13.87 6.55
C LEU A 102 3.55 -15.39 6.55
N GLN A 103 2.89 -15.96 5.54
CA GLN A 103 2.73 -17.41 5.40
C GLN A 103 4.09 -18.15 5.36
N GLU A 104 5.11 -17.56 4.73
CA GLU A 104 6.45 -18.14 4.63
C GLU A 104 7.26 -18.01 5.93
N LYS A 105 6.90 -17.06 6.81
CA LYS A 105 7.59 -16.79 8.08
C LYS A 105 6.93 -17.43 9.31
N GLY A 106 5.76 -18.04 9.16
CA GLY A 106 5.08 -18.88 10.17
C GLY A 106 3.96 -18.17 10.92
#